data_AF-A0A354MU90-F1
#
_entry.id   AF-A0A354MU90-F1
#
_cell.length_a   1.000
_cell.length_b   1.000
_cell.length_c   1.000
_cell.angle_alpha   90.00
_cell.angle_beta   90.00
_cell.angle_gamma   90.00
#
_symmetry.space_group_name_H-M   'P 1'
#
loop_
_entity.id
_entity.type
_entity.pdbx_description
1 polymer ?
#
loop_
_entity_poly.entity_id
_entity_poly.type
_entity_poly.pdbx_seq_one_letter_code
_entity_poly.pdbx_strand_id
1 'polypeptide(L)'
;IPTNVISITDGQIFLETELFNSGIMPAVNPGISVSRVGGDAQIKAMKKVAGSLKLLYSQYRELQSFAQFGSDLDADTKSRLALGERIVAVLKQKNGSPKEVAQQVCIIYAVTHGYLTSVPVAQIPEFEKRLEEHMNNHHADVLEAIRSTGKLETETENALKAALDELVAEFQA
;
A
#
# COMPACT_ATOMS: atom_id res chain seq x y z
N ILE A 1 -17.47 -27.95 -3.22
CA ILE A 1 -18.01 -26.79 -2.47
C ILE A 1 -17.22 -25.51 -2.79
N PRO A 2 -15.88 -25.41 -2.61
CA PRO A 2 -15.15 -24.16 -2.86
C PRO A 2 -15.28 -23.62 -4.28
N THR A 3 -15.13 -24.48 -5.30
CA THR A 3 -15.29 -24.12 -6.72
C THR A 3 -16.67 -23.50 -7.01
N ASN A 4 -17.72 -24.07 -6.43
CA ASN A 4 -19.09 -23.60 -6.64
C ASN A 4 -19.29 -22.21 -6.02
N VAL A 5 -18.79 -21.99 -4.80
CA VAL A 5 -18.89 -20.68 -4.13
C VAL A 5 -18.13 -19.61 -4.93
N ILE A 6 -16.90 -19.91 -5.39
CA ILE A 6 -16.11 -19.00 -6.22
C ILE A 6 -16.83 -18.64 -7.52
N SER A 7 -17.56 -19.59 -8.12
CA SER A 7 -18.30 -19.32 -9.36
C SER A 7 -19.49 -18.37 -9.15
N ILE A 8 -20.09 -18.35 -7.96
CA ILE A 8 -21.28 -17.57 -7.63
C ILE A 8 -20.94 -16.15 -7.15
N THR A 9 -19.84 -15.97 -6.42
CA THR A 9 -19.47 -14.68 -5.82
C THR A 9 -18.79 -13.73 -6.82
N ASP A 10 -18.98 -12.42 -6.64
CA ASP A 10 -18.36 -11.35 -7.46
C ASP A 10 -16.90 -11.05 -7.09
N GLY A 11 -16.22 -12.00 -6.47
CA GLY A 11 -14.85 -11.88 -6.03
C GLY A 11 -14.56 -12.76 -4.83
N GLN A 12 -13.28 -12.82 -4.48
CA GLN A 12 -12.80 -13.58 -3.35
C GLN A 12 -11.56 -12.89 -2.75
N ILE A 13 -11.46 -12.97 -1.43
CA ILE A 13 -10.23 -12.66 -0.68
C ILE A 13 -9.65 -14.01 -0.28
N PHE A 14 -8.47 -14.31 -0.81
CA PHE A 14 -7.76 -15.55 -0.54
C PHE A 14 -6.67 -15.29 0.49
N LEU A 15 -6.69 -16.05 1.58
CA LEU A 15 -5.71 -15.96 2.66
C LEU A 15 -4.74 -17.14 2.57
N GLU A 16 -3.44 -16.87 2.66
CA GLU A 16 -2.40 -17.90 2.58
C GLU A 16 -1.70 -18.12 3.92
N THR A 17 -1.58 -19.40 4.29
CA THR A 17 -0.89 -19.82 5.52
C THR A 17 0.60 -19.43 5.49
N GLU A 18 1.25 -19.47 4.33
CA GLU A 18 2.67 -19.07 4.21
C GLU A 18 2.90 -17.58 4.48
N LEU A 19 1.98 -16.72 4.01
CA LEU A 19 2.02 -15.28 4.31
C LEU A 19 1.79 -15.04 5.81
N PHE A 20 0.84 -15.76 6.41
CA PHE A 20 0.60 -15.68 7.84
C PHE A 20 1.83 -16.11 8.66
N ASN A 21 2.43 -17.24 8.32
CA ASN A 21 3.61 -17.78 9.02
C ASN A 21 4.86 -16.90 8.86
N SER A 22 4.95 -16.12 7.78
CA SER A 22 6.01 -15.11 7.56
C SER A 22 5.71 -13.74 8.19
N GLY A 23 4.65 -13.65 8.99
CA GLY A 23 4.29 -12.44 9.73
C GLY A 23 3.66 -11.34 8.87
N ILE A 24 3.03 -11.69 7.75
CA ILE A 24 2.19 -10.79 6.96
C ILE A 24 0.75 -10.95 7.44
N MET A 25 0.23 -9.89 8.07
CA MET A 25 -1.14 -9.84 8.58
C MET A 25 -1.76 -8.49 8.19
N PRO A 26 -2.90 -8.46 7.48
CA PRO A 26 -3.67 -9.61 6.98
C PRO A 26 -2.96 -10.39 5.85
N ALA A 27 -3.11 -11.72 5.85
CA ALA A 27 -2.38 -12.64 4.96
C ALA A 27 -3.00 -12.77 3.55
N VAL A 28 -3.38 -11.64 2.93
CA VAL A 28 -4.08 -11.61 1.64
C VAL A 28 -3.11 -11.87 0.49
N ASN A 29 -3.39 -12.89 -0.33
CA ASN A 29 -2.64 -13.13 -1.56
C ASN A 29 -3.19 -12.24 -2.69
N PRO A 30 -2.40 -11.32 -3.27
CA PRO A 30 -2.87 -10.39 -4.30
C PRO A 30 -3.07 -11.04 -5.68
N GLY A 31 -2.38 -12.14 -5.97
CA GLY A 31 -2.45 -12.87 -7.25
C GLY A 31 -3.72 -13.71 -7.39
N ILE A 32 -4.19 -14.32 -6.29
CA ILE A 32 -5.37 -15.19 -6.26
C ILE A 32 -6.64 -14.42 -5.88
N SER A 33 -6.52 -13.40 -5.03
CA SER A 33 -7.65 -12.57 -4.62
C SER A 33 -8.13 -11.70 -5.78
N VAL A 34 -9.45 -11.66 -6.01
CA VAL A 34 -10.06 -10.94 -7.13
C VAL A 34 -11.30 -10.20 -6.65
N SER A 35 -11.53 -9.00 -7.19
CA SER A 35 -12.82 -8.32 -7.16
C SER A 35 -13.29 -8.17 -8.61
N ARG A 36 -14.47 -8.70 -8.94
CA ARG A 36 -15.08 -8.58 -10.28
C ARG A 36 -15.70 -7.20 -10.51
N VAL A 37 -16.06 -6.50 -9.43
CA VAL A 37 -16.49 -5.09 -9.47
C VAL A 37 -15.30 -4.15 -9.72
N GLY A 38 -14.09 -4.59 -9.37
CA GLY A 38 -12.86 -3.85 -9.63
C GLY A 38 -12.78 -2.51 -8.91
N GLY A 39 -12.23 -1.51 -9.58
CA GLY A 39 -12.04 -0.17 -9.02
C GLY A 39 -13.30 0.69 -8.96
N ASP A 40 -14.44 0.21 -9.46
CA ASP A 40 -15.68 1.02 -9.51
C ASP A 40 -16.37 1.12 -8.14
N ALA A 41 -16.06 0.20 -7.24
CA ALA A 41 -16.47 0.28 -5.83
C ALA A 41 -15.58 1.20 -4.98
N GLN A 42 -14.50 1.76 -5.55
CA GLN A 42 -13.55 2.61 -4.81
C GLN A 42 -13.90 4.10 -4.97
N ILE A 43 -13.63 4.89 -3.93
CA ILE A 43 -13.58 6.35 -4.08
C ILE A 43 -12.49 6.73 -5.09
N LYS A 44 -12.69 7.84 -5.80
CA LYS A 44 -11.77 8.26 -6.88
C LYS A 44 -10.34 8.48 -6.37
N ALA A 45 -10.18 8.99 -5.15
CA ALA A 45 -8.89 9.14 -4.50
C ALA A 45 -8.14 7.80 -4.38
N MET A 46 -8.80 6.77 -3.84
CA MET A 46 -8.23 5.43 -3.69
C MET A 46 -7.91 4.78 -5.03
N LYS A 47 -8.83 4.88 -6.01
CA LYS A 47 -8.61 4.35 -7.36
C LYS A 47 -7.38 4.97 -8.03
N LYS A 48 -7.15 6.28 -7.80
CA LYS A 48 -6.01 7.02 -8.34
C LYS A 48 -4.67 6.53 -7.76
N VAL A 49 -4.61 6.27 -6.46
CA VAL A 49 -3.34 5.89 -5.79
C VAL A 49 -3.07 4.38 -5.82
N ALA A 50 -4.10 3.55 -5.80
CA ALA A 50 -3.96 2.10 -5.72
C ALA A 50 -3.94 1.38 -7.08
N GLY A 51 -4.10 2.11 -8.20
CA GLY A 51 -4.26 1.53 -9.53
C GLY A 51 -3.13 0.58 -9.95
N SER A 52 -1.88 0.90 -9.61
CA SER A 52 -0.70 0.07 -9.88
C SER A 52 -0.35 -0.88 -8.72
N LEU A 53 -0.90 -0.67 -7.51
CA LEU A 53 -0.49 -1.33 -6.28
C LEU A 53 -0.61 -2.85 -6.36
N LYS A 54 -1.75 -3.35 -6.86
CA LYS A 54 -1.99 -4.79 -7.03
C LYS A 54 -0.98 -5.42 -7.99
N LEU A 55 -0.72 -4.76 -9.12
CA LEU A 55 0.23 -5.25 -10.12
C LEU A 55 1.65 -5.29 -9.56
N LEU A 56 2.09 -4.22 -8.89
CA LEU A 56 3.40 -4.13 -8.26
C LEU A 56 3.59 -5.22 -7.19
N TYR A 57 2.58 -5.45 -6.36
CA TYR A 57 2.66 -6.48 -5.32
C TYR A 57 2.68 -7.90 -5.93
N SER A 58 1.86 -8.18 -6.95
CA SER A 58 1.92 -9.48 -7.65
C SER A 58 3.28 -9.72 -8.31
N GLN A 59 3.85 -8.72 -9.00
CA GLN A 59 5.18 -8.82 -9.61
C GLN A 59 6.27 -9.03 -8.56
N TYR A 60 6.18 -8.35 -7.41
CA TYR A 60 7.10 -8.56 -6.30
C TYR A 60 7.07 -10.02 -5.81
N ARG A 61 5.88 -10.60 -5.65
CA ARG A 61 5.73 -11.99 -5.19
C ARG A 61 6.35 -12.99 -6.16
N GLU A 62 6.12 -12.80 -7.46
CA GLU A 62 6.75 -13.61 -8.50
C GLU A 62 8.28 -13.48 -8.43
N LEU A 63 8.81 -12.25 -8.44
CA LEU A 63 10.25 -11.97 -8.38
C LEU A 63 10.89 -12.50 -7.10
N GLN A 64 10.23 -12.39 -5.95
CA GLN A 64 10.74 -12.89 -4.67
C GLN A 64 11.00 -14.40 -4.72
N SER A 65 10.12 -15.16 -5.39
CA SER A 65 10.32 -16.61 -5.56
C SER A 65 11.52 -16.92 -6.46
N PHE A 66 11.77 -16.12 -7.50
CA PHE A 66 12.93 -16.32 -8.41
C PHE A 66 14.24 -15.87 -7.77
N ALA A 67 14.21 -14.78 -7.00
CA ALA A 67 15.37 -14.20 -6.32
C ALA A 67 16.00 -15.18 -5.30
N GLN A 68 15.24 -16.15 -4.80
CA GLN A 68 15.77 -17.19 -3.91
C GLN A 68 16.73 -18.17 -4.61
N PHE A 69 16.69 -18.24 -5.94
CA PHE A 69 17.50 -19.18 -6.74
C PHE A 69 18.61 -18.50 -7.56
N GLY A 70 18.58 -17.17 -7.69
CA GLY A 70 19.53 -16.40 -8.50
C GLY A 70 20.58 -15.67 -7.66
N SER A 71 21.87 -15.78 -8.03
CA SER A 71 22.98 -15.15 -7.32
C SER A 71 23.26 -13.69 -7.72
N ASP A 72 22.84 -13.28 -8.92
CA ASP A 72 23.03 -11.92 -9.42
C ASP A 72 21.71 -11.37 -9.95
N LEU A 73 21.19 -10.36 -9.24
CA LEU A 73 20.03 -9.59 -9.66
C LEU A 73 20.52 -8.26 -10.23
N ASP A 74 20.01 -7.90 -11.40
CA ASP A 74 20.23 -6.60 -12.01
C ASP A 74 19.58 -5.48 -11.18
N ALA A 75 19.95 -4.23 -11.48
CA ALA A 75 19.50 -3.07 -10.70
C ALA A 75 17.98 -2.86 -10.75
N ASP A 76 17.32 -3.16 -11.87
CA ASP A 76 15.87 -3.04 -12.00
C ASP A 76 15.18 -4.04 -11.07
N THR A 77 15.59 -5.31 -11.12
CA THR A 77 15.06 -6.35 -10.23
C THR A 77 15.25 -6.01 -8.76
N LYS A 78 16.44 -5.51 -8.38
CA LYS A 78 16.71 -5.06 -7.00
C LYS A 78 15.77 -3.93 -6.58
N SER A 79 15.53 -2.95 -7.44
CA SER A 79 14.62 -1.83 -7.16
C SER A 79 13.17 -2.28 -6.99
N ARG A 80 12.71 -3.24 -7.81
CA ARG A 80 11.35 -3.80 -7.72
C ARG A 80 11.16 -4.62 -6.44
N LEU A 81 12.17 -5.40 -6.05
CA LEU A 81 12.17 -6.13 -4.78
C LEU A 81 12.12 -5.16 -3.61
N ALA A 82 12.96 -4.12 -3.62
CA ALA A 82 12.99 -3.10 -2.59
C ALA A 82 11.65 -2.33 -2.48
N LEU A 83 11.00 -1.99 -3.59
CA LEU A 83 9.68 -1.37 -3.59
C LEU A 83 8.62 -2.33 -3.05
N GLY A 84 8.64 -3.60 -3.48
CA GLY A 84 7.69 -4.61 -3.05
C GLY A 84 7.76 -4.93 -1.56
N GLU A 85 8.95 -4.96 -0.97
CA GLU A 85 9.11 -5.09 0.49
C GLU A 85 8.42 -3.96 1.26
N ARG A 86 8.49 -2.73 0.74
CA ARG A 86 7.85 -1.55 1.34
C ARG A 86 6.34 -1.59 1.17
N ILE A 87 5.85 -2.02 0.00
CA ILE A 87 4.42 -2.27 -0.23
C ILE A 87 3.89 -3.29 0.78
N VAL A 88 4.59 -4.41 0.96
CA VAL A 88 4.19 -5.43 1.94
C VAL A 88 4.17 -4.86 3.35
N ALA A 89 5.18 -4.07 3.73
CA ALA A 89 5.23 -3.46 5.05
C ALA A 89 4.09 -2.47 5.31
N VAL A 90 3.74 -1.63 4.33
CA VAL A 90 2.61 -0.68 4.40
C VAL A 90 1.27 -1.42 4.50
N LEU A 91 1.12 -2.56 3.84
CA LEU A 91 -0.12 -3.33 3.86
C LEU A 91 -0.31 -4.19 5.12
N LYS A 92 0.70 -4.26 6.00
CA LYS A 92 0.56 -4.94 7.30
C LYS A 92 -0.24 -4.08 8.25
N GLN A 93 -1.22 -4.68 8.92
CA GLN A 93 -2.10 -4.00 9.85
C GLN A 93 -2.42 -4.89 11.05
N LYS A 94 -2.41 -4.29 12.24
CA LYS A 94 -2.78 -4.97 13.49
C LYS A 94 -4.28 -5.27 13.51
N ASN A 95 -4.63 -6.40 14.11
CA ASN A 95 -6.03 -6.74 14.33
C ASN A 95 -6.70 -5.70 15.24
N GLY A 96 -7.94 -5.31 14.92
CA GLY A 96 -8.69 -4.31 15.67
C GLY A 96 -8.21 -2.86 15.50
N SER A 97 -7.35 -2.58 14.51
CA SER A 97 -6.83 -1.24 14.24
C SER A 97 -7.22 -0.75 12.84
N PRO A 98 -8.53 -0.55 12.53
CA PRO A 98 -8.96 -0.07 11.22
C PRO A 98 -8.38 1.31 10.93
N LYS A 99 -7.95 1.53 9.68
CA LYS A 99 -7.42 2.83 9.22
C LYS A 99 -8.48 3.56 8.42
N GLU A 100 -8.55 4.87 8.59
CA GLU A 100 -9.45 5.73 7.83
C GLU A 100 -9.03 5.78 6.34
N VAL A 101 -9.99 5.89 5.42
CA VAL A 101 -9.68 5.86 3.98
C VAL A 101 -8.77 7.01 3.53
N ALA A 102 -8.92 8.21 4.10
CA ALA A 102 -8.05 9.34 3.76
C ALA A 102 -6.59 9.07 4.15
N GLN A 103 -6.37 8.51 5.34
CA GLN A 103 -5.05 8.08 5.82
C GLN A 103 -4.48 6.94 4.95
N GLN A 104 -5.31 5.97 4.57
CA GLN A 104 -4.90 4.91 3.63
C GLN A 104 -4.45 5.50 2.28
N VAL A 105 -5.15 6.51 1.76
CA VAL A 105 -4.77 7.19 0.51
C VAL A 105 -3.39 7.83 0.65
N CYS A 106 -3.10 8.51 1.78
CA CYS A 106 -1.81 9.13 2.03
C CYS A 106 -0.65 8.13 2.04
N ILE A 107 -0.75 7.04 2.81
CA ILE A 107 0.35 6.06 2.90
C ILE A 107 0.52 5.26 1.60
N ILE A 108 -0.58 4.95 0.89
CA ILE A 108 -0.50 4.29 -0.42
C ILE A 108 0.13 5.22 -1.45
N TYR A 109 -0.20 6.52 -1.41
CA TYR A 109 0.47 7.52 -2.25
C TYR A 109 1.98 7.53 -2.00
N ALA A 110 2.39 7.60 -0.73
CA ALA A 110 3.79 7.65 -0.33
C ALA A 110 4.59 6.44 -0.86
N VAL A 111 4.06 5.22 -0.72
CA VAL A 111 4.79 4.02 -1.18
C VAL A 111 4.80 3.89 -2.71
N THR A 112 3.71 4.23 -3.39
CA THR A 112 3.60 4.09 -4.85
C THR A 112 4.40 5.16 -5.62
N HIS A 113 4.64 6.33 -5.00
CA HIS A 113 5.43 7.41 -5.60
C HIS A 113 6.88 7.46 -5.10
N GLY A 114 7.32 6.44 -4.33
CA GLY A 114 8.73 6.26 -3.98
C GLY A 114 9.22 7.09 -2.78
N TYR A 115 8.34 7.75 -2.03
CA TYR A 115 8.72 8.50 -0.82
C TYR A 115 9.34 7.61 0.26
N LEU A 116 8.98 6.33 0.28
CA LEU A 116 9.52 5.37 1.25
C LEU A 116 10.85 4.75 0.82
N THR A 117 11.40 5.08 -0.35
CA THR A 117 12.61 4.42 -0.91
C THR A 117 13.82 4.54 0.01
N SER A 118 13.97 5.67 0.70
CA SER A 118 15.04 5.93 1.66
C SER A 118 14.76 5.37 3.06
N VAL A 119 13.50 5.03 3.38
CA VAL A 119 13.09 4.52 4.68
C VAL A 119 13.41 3.03 4.77
N PRO A 120 14.13 2.57 5.82
CA PRO A 120 14.34 1.14 6.06
C PRO A 120 13.01 0.42 6.30
N VAL A 121 12.85 -0.80 5.77
CA VAL A 121 11.59 -1.57 5.85
C VAL A 121 11.13 -1.77 7.30
N ALA A 122 12.06 -1.98 8.23
CA ALA A 122 11.77 -2.14 9.66
C ALA A 122 11.17 -0.88 10.32
N GLN A 123 11.39 0.30 9.73
CA GLN A 123 10.94 1.59 10.24
C GLN A 123 9.62 2.07 9.59
N ILE A 124 9.09 1.35 8.60
CA ILE A 124 7.83 1.72 7.93
C ILE A 124 6.65 1.83 8.90
N PRO A 125 6.45 0.94 9.88
CA PRO A 125 5.35 1.10 10.84
C PRO A 125 5.44 2.38 11.67
N GLU A 126 6.67 2.82 11.97
CA GLU A 126 6.90 4.10 12.67
C GLU A 126 6.68 5.28 11.74
N PHE A 127 7.15 5.21 10.49
CA PHE A 127 6.87 6.23 9.48
C PHE A 127 5.36 6.40 9.26
N GLU A 128 4.61 5.30 9.14
CA GLU A 128 3.17 5.33 8.96
C GLU A 128 2.46 6.01 10.13
N LYS A 129 2.86 5.69 11.37
CA LYS A 129 2.31 6.34 12.56
C LYS A 129 2.60 7.85 12.57
N ARG A 130 3.84 8.24 12.25
CA ARG A 130 4.21 9.66 12.17
C ARG A 130 3.48 10.37 11.04
N LEU A 131 3.26 9.71 9.90
CA LEU A 131 2.45 10.25 8.82
C LEU A 131 1.03 10.51 9.28
N GLU A 132 0.39 9.56 9.97
CA GLU A 132 -0.94 9.76 10.52
C GLU A 132 -0.99 10.96 11.47
N GLU A 133 -0.04 11.07 12.40
CA GLU A 133 0.06 12.19 13.33
C GLU A 133 0.33 13.52 12.63
N HIS A 134 1.27 13.56 11.69
CA HIS A 134 1.64 14.75 10.92
C HIS A 134 0.47 15.25 10.07
N MET A 135 -0.23 14.35 9.38
CA MET A 135 -1.42 14.70 8.61
C MET A 135 -2.56 15.21 9.50
N ASN A 136 -2.78 14.61 10.67
CA ASN A 136 -3.83 15.05 11.59
C ASN A 136 -3.52 16.41 12.24
N ASN A 137 -2.25 16.68 12.55
CA ASN A 137 -1.85 17.88 13.29
C ASN A 137 -1.61 19.09 12.39
N HIS A 138 -1.06 18.88 11.19
CA HIS A 138 -0.59 19.97 10.32
C HIS A 138 -1.33 20.06 8.98
N HIS A 139 -1.90 18.94 8.49
CA HIS A 139 -2.51 18.85 7.15
C HIS A 139 -3.92 18.23 7.17
N ALA A 140 -4.71 18.58 8.19
CA ALA A 140 -6.07 18.07 8.35
C ALA A 140 -7.01 18.49 7.20
N ASP A 141 -6.69 19.59 6.53
CA ASP A 141 -7.35 20.09 5.32
C ASP A 141 -7.24 19.10 4.15
N VAL A 142 -6.08 18.45 3.98
CA VAL A 142 -5.88 17.41 2.96
C VAL A 142 -6.78 16.20 3.23
N LEU A 143 -6.84 15.77 4.49
CA LEU A 143 -7.71 14.65 4.89
C LEU A 143 -9.18 15.00 4.68
N GLU A 144 -9.60 16.20 5.06
CA GLU A 144 -10.98 16.66 4.93
C GLU A 144 -11.41 16.83 3.46
N ALA A 145 -10.51 17.31 2.60
CA ALA A 145 -10.76 17.37 1.16
C ALA A 145 -11.01 15.97 0.58
N ILE A 146 -10.23 14.96 0.99
CA ILE A 146 -10.43 13.57 0.55
C ILE A 146 -11.76 13.01 1.09
N ARG A 147 -12.08 13.24 2.37
CA ARG A 147 -13.33 12.77 2.99
C ARG A 147 -14.57 13.33 2.30
N SER A 148 -14.58 14.64 2.07
CA SER A 148 -15.75 15.35 1.55
C SER A 148 -15.96 15.12 0.05
N THR A 149 -14.88 15.13 -0.75
CA THR A 149 -14.99 15.03 -2.21
C THR A 149 -14.86 13.60 -2.72
N GLY A 150 -14.23 12.71 -1.94
CA GLY A 150 -13.83 11.37 -2.37
C GLY A 150 -12.77 11.37 -3.48
N LYS A 151 -12.14 12.53 -3.76
CA LYS A 151 -11.17 12.74 -4.84
C LYS A 151 -9.84 13.24 -4.27
N LEU A 152 -8.79 13.03 -5.04
CA LEU A 152 -7.48 13.63 -4.82
C LEU A 152 -7.22 14.59 -5.98
N GLU A 153 -7.76 15.80 -5.85
CA GLU A 153 -7.62 16.87 -6.84
C GLU A 153 -6.20 17.44 -6.82
N THR A 154 -5.81 18.20 -7.85
CA THR A 154 -4.43 18.64 -8.04
C THR A 154 -3.91 19.48 -6.87
N GLU A 155 -4.74 20.36 -6.31
CA GLU A 155 -4.37 21.18 -5.15
C GLU A 155 -4.13 20.32 -3.90
N THR A 156 -5.07 19.42 -3.59
CA THR A 156 -4.95 18.45 -2.48
C THR A 156 -3.75 17.52 -2.65
N GLU A 157 -3.47 17.09 -3.88
CA GLU A 157 -2.31 16.25 -4.18
C GLU A 157 -1.00 17.01 -3.97
N ASN A 158 -0.93 18.27 -4.38
CA ASN A 158 0.27 19.09 -4.18
C ASN A 158 0.51 19.36 -2.69
N ALA A 159 -0.54 19.61 -1.90
CA ALA A 159 -0.44 19.72 -0.46
C ALA A 159 0.03 18.41 0.20
N LEU A 160 -0.48 17.26 -0.26
CA LEU A 160 -0.02 15.95 0.19
C LEU A 160 1.47 15.71 -0.13
N LYS A 161 1.92 16.09 -1.33
CA LYS A 161 3.36 15.98 -1.71
C LYS A 161 4.23 16.81 -0.78
N ALA A 162 3.84 18.06 -0.53
CA ALA A 162 4.58 18.95 0.37
C ALA A 162 4.68 18.37 1.79
N ALA A 163 3.57 17.87 2.34
CA ALA A 163 3.55 17.21 3.65
C ALA A 163 4.45 15.97 3.70
N LEU A 164 4.48 15.18 2.62
CA LEU A 164 5.35 14.01 2.51
C LEU A 164 6.83 14.39 2.39
N ASP A 165 7.16 15.43 1.63
CA ASP A 165 8.53 15.93 1.49
C ASP A 165 9.06 16.44 2.84
N GLU A 166 8.25 17.18 3.60
CA GLU A 166 8.56 17.64 4.95
C GLU A 166 8.80 16.47 5.90
N LEU A 167 7.84 15.53 5.98
CA LEU A 167 7.95 14.39 6.87
C LEU A 167 9.15 13.49 6.53
N VAL A 168 9.45 13.26 5.25
CA VAL A 168 10.61 12.46 4.85
C VAL A 168 11.91 13.14 5.26
N ALA A 169 12.00 14.46 5.15
CA ALA A 169 13.16 15.21 5.62
C ALA A 169 13.31 15.12 7.15
N GLU A 170 12.22 15.29 7.91
CA GLU A 170 12.21 15.14 9.37
C GLU A 170 12.54 13.73 9.84
N PHE A 171 12.13 12.71 9.08
CA PHE A 171 12.37 11.31 9.43
C PHE A 171 13.83 10.89 9.23
N GLN A 172 14.53 11.54 8.30
CA GLN A 172 15.94 11.28 8.00
C GLN A 172 16.92 12.11 8.83
N ALA A 173 16.46 13.19 9.45
CA ALA A 173 17.24 14.04 10.35
C ALA A 173 17.49 13.35 11.70
#